data_AF-A0A093TLL5-F1
#
_entry.id   AF-A0A093TLL5-F1
#
_cell.length_a   1.000
_cell.length_b   1.000
_cell.length_c   1.000
_cell.angle_alpha   90.00
_cell.angle_beta   90.00
_cell.angle_gamma   90.00
#
_symmetry.space_group_name_H-M   'P 1'
#
loop_
_entity.id
_entity.type
_entity.pdbx_description
1 polymer ?
#
loop_
_entity_poly.entity_id
_entity_poly.type
_entity_poly.pdbx_seq_one_letter_code
_entity_poly.pdbx_strand_id
1 'polypeptide(L)'
;RAAPSPKMMENTVFMSFTFYSTILILKMYVVAIITGQVRLRKKAFANPEDALRNGGLQYYREDPDVERCRRAHHNDMENIFPFLFLGAIYSLLDPSPAVARIHFFIFCVGRIIHTIAYLLQLKAPMRSVAYSVAQLPCF
;
A
#
# COMPACT_ATOMS: atom_id res chain seq x y z
N ARG A 1 -17.90 14.46 -37.52
CA ARG A 1 -16.88 14.94 -36.55
C ARG A 1 -17.30 14.42 -35.19
N ALA A 2 -16.63 13.40 -34.65
CA ALA A 2 -16.82 13.01 -33.26
C ALA A 2 -16.38 14.20 -32.38
N ALA A 3 -17.20 14.57 -31.40
CA ALA A 3 -16.80 15.54 -30.39
C ALA A 3 -15.50 15.05 -29.74
N PRO A 4 -14.52 15.93 -29.46
CA PRO A 4 -13.33 15.51 -28.74
C PRO A 4 -13.78 14.94 -27.39
N SER A 5 -13.41 13.69 -27.11
CA SER A 5 -13.61 13.07 -25.80
C SER A 5 -13.13 14.06 -24.74
N PRO A 6 -13.94 14.38 -23.71
CA PRO A 6 -13.47 15.16 -22.58
C PRO A 6 -12.20 14.47 -22.08
N LYS A 7 -11.09 15.20 -22.01
CA LYS A 7 -9.82 14.63 -21.54
C LYS A 7 -10.11 14.09 -20.14
N MET A 8 -9.76 12.83 -19.85
CA MET A 8 -9.92 12.24 -18.51
C MET A 8 -9.39 13.12 -17.35
N MET A 9 -8.50 14.07 -17.67
CA MET A 9 -7.97 15.09 -16.75
C MET A 9 -8.93 16.23 -16.37
N GLU A 10 -10.10 16.37 -17.01
CA GLU A 10 -11.13 17.32 -16.58
C GLU A 10 -12.00 16.74 -15.44
N ASN A 11 -11.96 15.42 -15.23
CA ASN A 11 -12.63 14.77 -14.11
C ASN A 11 -11.82 14.96 -12.82
N THR A 12 -12.23 15.96 -12.03
CA THR A 12 -11.61 16.30 -10.73
C THR A 12 -11.59 15.14 -9.73
N VAL A 13 -12.57 14.23 -9.81
CA VAL A 13 -12.62 13.00 -9.00
C VAL A 13 -11.51 12.05 -9.44
N PHE A 14 -11.40 11.80 -10.74
CA PHE A 14 -10.38 10.91 -11.29
C PHE A 14 -8.95 11.43 -11.03
N MET A 15 -8.73 12.75 -11.12
CA MET A 15 -7.48 13.38 -10.69
C MET A 15 -7.16 13.13 -9.21
N SER A 16 -8.16 13.29 -8.33
CA SER A 16 -7.99 13.01 -6.90
C SER A 16 -7.66 11.53 -6.66
N PHE A 17 -8.42 10.63 -7.30
CA PHE A 17 -8.20 9.18 -7.23
C PHE A 17 -6.77 8.81 -7.66
N THR A 18 -6.33 9.27 -8.82
CA THR A 18 -5.00 8.97 -9.37
C THR A 18 -3.88 9.50 -8.48
N PHE A 19 -4.04 10.70 -7.89
CA PHE A 19 -3.08 11.25 -6.94
C PHE A 19 -2.90 10.35 -5.71
N TYR A 20 -3.98 10.01 -5.00
CA TYR A 20 -3.89 9.17 -3.80
C TYR A 20 -3.45 7.74 -4.12
N SER A 21 -3.89 7.19 -5.25
CA SER A 21 -3.45 5.88 -5.75
C SER A 21 -1.95 5.83 -6.00
N THR A 22 -1.39 6.88 -6.61
CA THR A 22 0.05 6.97 -6.86
C THR A 22 0.85 6.99 -5.55
N ILE A 23 0.39 7.76 -4.55
CA ILE A 23 1.02 7.78 -3.22
C ILE A 23 1.05 6.37 -2.61
N LEU A 24 -0.06 5.64 -2.70
CA LEU A 24 -0.18 4.30 -2.13
C LEU A 24 0.73 3.28 -2.82
N ILE A 25 0.84 3.34 -4.15
CA ILE A 25 1.75 2.50 -4.94
C ILE A 25 3.20 2.81 -4.58
N LEU A 26 3.58 4.09 -4.51
CA LEU A 26 4.92 4.50 -4.08
C LEU A 26 5.23 3.99 -2.66
N LYS A 27 4.27 4.09 -1.75
CA LYS A 27 4.38 3.56 -0.39
C LYS A 27 4.57 2.02 -0.38
N MET A 28 3.94 1.27 -1.28
CA MET A 28 4.19 -0.18 -1.42
C MET A 28 5.62 -0.46 -1.89
N TYR A 29 6.14 0.30 -2.86
CA TYR A 29 7.55 0.20 -3.26
C TYR A 29 8.51 0.51 -2.12
N VAL A 30 8.21 1.51 -1.29
CA VAL A 30 9.00 1.80 -0.09
C VAL A 30 9.03 0.58 0.86
N VAL A 31 7.89 -0.10 1.08
CA VAL A 31 7.86 -1.33 1.91
C VAL A 31 8.68 -2.45 1.27
N ALA A 32 8.66 -2.60 -0.05
CA ALA A 32 9.50 -3.58 -0.76
C ALA A 32 11.00 -3.30 -0.56
N ILE A 33 11.42 -2.04 -0.68
CA ILE A 33 12.80 -1.60 -0.44
C ILE A 33 13.19 -1.87 1.01
N ILE A 34 12.35 -1.48 1.99
CA ILE A 34 12.59 -1.74 3.41
C ILE A 34 12.77 -3.25 3.65
N THR A 35 11.92 -4.09 3.06
CA THR A 35 12.04 -5.56 3.17
C THR A 35 13.42 -6.04 2.71
N GLY A 36 13.89 -5.58 1.54
CA GLY A 36 15.22 -5.92 1.03
C GLY A 36 16.36 -5.46 1.95
N GLN A 37 16.28 -4.23 2.48
CA GLN A 37 17.27 -3.70 3.42
C GLN A 37 17.30 -4.49 4.74
N VAL A 38 16.14 -4.89 5.26
CA VAL A 38 16.06 -5.71 6.48
C VAL A 38 16.68 -7.09 6.24
N ARG A 39 16.44 -7.73 5.08
CA ARG A 39 17.09 -9.01 4.72
C ARG A 39 18.61 -8.90 4.72
N LEU A 40 19.14 -7.86 4.09
CA LEU A 40 20.59 -7.58 4.06
C LEU A 40 21.14 -7.37 5.47
N ARG A 41 20.50 -6.49 6.27
CA ARG A 41 20.94 -6.15 7.63
C ARG A 41 20.89 -7.35 8.58
N LYS A 42 19.87 -8.19 8.48
CA LYS A 42 19.64 -9.35 9.37
C LYS A 42 20.30 -10.63 8.87
N LYS A 43 20.85 -10.61 7.64
CA LYS A 43 21.31 -11.79 6.90
C LYS A 43 20.28 -12.92 6.97
N ALA A 44 19.10 -12.64 6.41
CA ALA A 44 17.97 -13.54 6.38
C ALA A 44 17.37 -13.56 4.97
N PHE A 45 17.82 -14.51 4.17
CA PHE A 45 17.50 -14.61 2.76
C PHE A 45 16.49 -15.73 2.52
N ALA A 46 15.62 -15.54 1.51
CA ALA A 46 14.58 -16.49 1.16
C ALA A 46 15.03 -17.53 0.13
N ASN A 47 16.21 -17.35 -0.47
CA ASN A 47 16.76 -18.27 -1.45
C ASN A 47 18.21 -18.66 -1.06
N PRO A 48 18.63 -19.92 -1.29
CA PRO A 48 19.97 -20.39 -0.93
C PRO A 48 21.08 -19.68 -1.69
N GLU A 49 20.89 -19.29 -2.95
CA GLU A 49 21.86 -18.56 -3.77
C GLU A 49 22.15 -17.16 -3.22
N ASP A 50 21.12 -16.46 -2.71
CA ASP A 50 21.27 -15.17 -2.05
C ASP A 50 22.06 -15.31 -0.75
N ALA A 51 21.77 -16.36 0.02
CA ALA A 51 22.49 -16.67 1.27
C ALA A 51 23.97 -16.96 1.00
N LEU A 52 24.27 -17.80 0.00
CA LEU A 52 25.63 -18.12 -0.43
C LEU A 52 26.39 -16.87 -0.89
N ARG A 53 25.75 -16.00 -1.69
CA ARG A 53 26.34 -14.74 -2.14
C ARG A 53 26.66 -13.78 -0.98
N ASN A 54 25.91 -13.87 0.13
CA ASN A 54 26.00 -12.95 1.26
C ASN A 54 26.60 -13.59 2.54
N GLY A 55 27.28 -14.73 2.42
CA GLY A 55 28.19 -15.27 3.43
C GLY A 55 27.95 -16.73 3.89
N GLY A 56 26.94 -17.43 3.38
CA GLY A 56 26.77 -18.87 3.57
C GLY A 56 25.33 -19.35 3.78
N LEU A 57 25.10 -20.66 3.62
CA LEU A 57 23.77 -21.29 3.69
C LEU A 57 23.08 -21.12 5.05
N GLN A 58 23.83 -20.86 6.13
CA GLN A 58 23.25 -20.53 7.45
C GLN A 58 22.38 -19.26 7.43
N TYR A 59 22.50 -18.42 6.40
CA TYR A 59 21.67 -17.23 6.21
C TYR A 59 20.42 -17.47 5.34
N TYR A 60 20.24 -18.68 4.81
CA TYR A 60 18.97 -19.14 4.23
C TYR A 60 18.04 -19.51 5.39
N ARG A 61 17.33 -18.51 5.90
CA ARG A 61 16.53 -18.61 7.12
C ARG A 61 15.47 -17.52 7.16
N GLU A 62 14.45 -17.75 7.99
CA GLU A 62 13.45 -16.76 8.33
C GLU A 62 13.96 -15.79 9.41
N ASP A 63 13.40 -14.58 9.42
CA ASP A 63 13.63 -13.58 10.44
C ASP A 63 12.30 -12.87 10.78
N PRO A 64 11.96 -12.68 12.07
CA PRO A 64 10.68 -12.08 12.46
C PRO A 64 10.44 -10.66 11.92
N ASP A 65 11.48 -9.86 11.72
CA ASP A 65 11.37 -8.50 11.18
C ASP A 65 11.16 -8.53 9.66
N VAL A 66 11.81 -9.46 8.96
CA VAL A 66 11.56 -9.71 7.53
C VAL A 66 10.11 -10.15 7.32
N GLU A 67 9.63 -11.12 8.11
CA GLU A 67 8.25 -11.61 7.99
C GLU A 67 7.23 -10.54 8.38
N ARG A 68 7.58 -9.63 9.29
CA ARG A 68 6.76 -8.45 9.59
C ARG A 68 6.64 -7.51 8.40
N CYS A 69 7.74 -7.23 7.69
CA CYS A 69 7.70 -6.43 6.47
C CYS A 69 6.86 -7.11 5.39
N ARG A 70 7.00 -8.43 5.22
CA ARG A 70 6.19 -9.22 4.29
C ARG A 70 4.70 -9.15 4.62
N ARG A 71 4.30 -9.32 5.89
CA ARG A 71 2.89 -9.21 6.29
C ARG A 71 2.33 -7.80 6.08
N ALA A 72 3.11 -6.76 6.33
CA ALA A 72 2.71 -5.38 6.04
C ALA A 72 2.44 -5.19 4.54
N HIS A 73 3.36 -5.68 3.69
CA HIS A 73 3.22 -5.60 2.24
C HIS A 73 2.07 -6.46 1.70
N HIS A 74 1.87 -7.67 2.26
CA HIS A 74 0.76 -8.53 1.91
C HIS A 74 -0.58 -7.89 2.22
N ASN A 75 -0.71 -7.30 3.41
CA ASN A 75 -1.92 -6.56 3.75
C ASN A 75 -2.11 -5.33 2.85
N ASP A 76 -1.04 -4.68 2.40
CA ASP A 76 -1.17 -3.63 1.38
C ASP A 76 -1.75 -4.17 0.07
N MET A 77 -1.31 -5.34 -0.40
CA MET A 77 -1.88 -5.97 -1.61
C MET A 77 -3.36 -6.31 -1.44
N GLU A 78 -3.74 -6.89 -0.30
CA GLU A 78 -5.14 -7.24 0.04
C GLU A 78 -6.08 -6.03 0.05
N ASN A 79 -5.56 -4.81 0.22
CA ASN A 79 -6.37 -3.62 0.48
C ASN A 79 -6.25 -2.57 -0.63
N ILE A 80 -5.02 -2.25 -1.04
CA ILE A 80 -4.75 -1.24 -2.04
C ILE A 80 -5.19 -1.74 -3.42
N PHE A 81 -4.99 -3.02 -3.77
CA PHE A 81 -5.44 -3.50 -5.08
C PHE A 81 -6.96 -3.43 -5.26
N PRO A 82 -7.80 -3.87 -4.30
CA PRO A 82 -9.24 -3.62 -4.38
C PRO A 82 -9.59 -2.13 -4.43
N PHE A 83 -8.93 -1.29 -3.64
CA PHE A 83 -9.16 0.16 -3.69
C PHE A 83 -8.83 0.78 -5.05
N LEU A 84 -7.75 0.36 -5.72
CA LEU A 84 -7.43 0.83 -7.07
C LEU A 84 -8.55 0.49 -8.06
N PHE A 85 -9.12 -0.71 -7.95
CA PHE A 85 -10.24 -1.12 -8.79
C PHE A 85 -11.53 -0.35 -8.45
N LEU A 86 -11.93 -0.35 -7.17
CA LEU A 86 -13.15 0.31 -6.69
C LEU A 86 -13.10 1.82 -6.92
N GLY A 87 -11.97 2.47 -6.62
CA GLY A 87 -11.79 3.91 -6.79
C GLY A 87 -11.82 4.33 -8.27
N ALA A 88 -11.31 3.49 -9.18
CA ALA A 88 -11.42 3.73 -10.60
C ALA A 88 -12.88 3.68 -11.07
N ILE A 89 -13.64 2.64 -10.67
CA ILE A 89 -15.08 2.53 -10.99
C ILE A 89 -15.85 3.69 -10.37
N TYR A 90 -15.64 3.97 -9.08
CA TYR A 90 -16.32 5.04 -8.35
C TYR A 90 -16.10 6.41 -8.99
N SER A 91 -14.91 6.67 -9.55
CA SER A 91 -14.62 7.91 -10.27
C SER A 91 -15.43 8.10 -11.57
N LEU A 92 -16.04 7.02 -12.09
CA LEU A 92 -16.89 7.02 -13.28
C LEU A 92 -18.39 7.09 -12.96
N LEU A 93 -18.76 7.08 -11.68
CA LEU A 93 -20.17 7.13 -11.23
C LEU A 93 -20.65 8.57 -10.93
N ASP A 94 -19.93 9.58 -11.43
CA ASP A 94 -20.18 11.00 -11.18
C ASP A 94 -20.47 11.35 -9.70
N PRO A 95 -19.62 10.92 -8.74
CA PRO A 95 -19.83 11.26 -7.34
C PRO A 95 -19.55 12.74 -7.09
N SER A 96 -20.06 13.25 -5.97
CA SER A 96 -19.65 14.58 -5.48
C SER A 96 -18.12 14.64 -5.32
N PRO A 97 -17.43 15.60 -5.95
CA PRO A 97 -15.96 15.71 -5.87
C PRO A 97 -15.42 15.82 -4.44
N ALA A 98 -16.14 16.54 -3.57
CA ALA A 98 -15.76 16.68 -2.17
C ALA A 98 -15.84 15.35 -1.43
N VAL A 99 -16.93 14.60 -1.64
CA VAL A 99 -17.14 13.30 -1.00
C VAL A 99 -16.10 12.29 -1.48
N ALA A 100 -15.85 12.22 -2.78
CA ALA A 100 -14.88 11.29 -3.33
C ALA A 100 -13.46 11.57 -2.83
N ARG A 101 -13.07 12.85 -2.77
CA ARG A 101 -11.79 13.24 -2.19
C ARG A 101 -11.64 12.79 -0.73
N ILE A 102 -12.69 12.91 0.08
CA ILE A 102 -12.69 12.43 1.47
C ILE A 102 -12.48 10.91 1.52
N HIS A 103 -13.16 10.13 0.66
CA HIS A 103 -13.00 8.68 0.61
C HIS A 103 -11.54 8.30 0.32
N PHE A 104 -10.97 8.87 -0.75
CA PHE A 104 -9.59 8.60 -1.14
C PHE A 104 -8.58 9.05 -0.09
N PHE A 105 -8.82 10.20 0.55
CA PHE A 105 -7.96 10.73 1.62
C PHE A 105 -7.97 9.83 2.86
N ILE A 106 -9.15 9.46 3.36
CA ILE A 106 -9.28 8.59 4.55
C ILE A 106 -8.60 7.25 4.28
N PHE A 107 -8.85 6.65 3.11
CA PHE A 107 -8.19 5.41 2.72
C PHE A 107 -6.66 5.59 2.71
N CYS A 108 -6.16 6.62 2.02
CA CYS A 108 -4.72 6.87 1.89
C CYS A 108 -4.04 7.05 3.24
N VAL A 109 -4.56 7.93 4.09
CA VAL A 109 -3.99 8.22 5.42
C VAL A 109 -4.08 6.99 6.32
N GLY A 110 -5.22 6.30 6.34
CA GLY A 110 -5.41 5.08 7.12
C GLY A 110 -4.39 3.99 6.72
N ARG A 111 -4.13 3.80 5.43
CA ARG A 111 -3.11 2.85 4.94
C ARG A 111 -1.69 3.27 5.29
N ILE A 112 -1.35 4.56 5.25
CA ILE A 112 -0.04 5.06 5.70
C ILE A 112 0.16 4.79 7.19
N ILE A 113 -0.82 5.17 8.02
CA ILE A 113 -0.78 4.92 9.48
C ILE A 113 -0.71 3.42 9.76
N HIS A 114 -1.46 2.59 9.02
CA HIS A 114 -1.41 1.14 9.15
C HIS A 114 0.01 0.60 8.89
N THR A 115 0.67 1.00 7.79
CA THR A 115 2.06 0.60 7.50
C THR A 115 3.02 1.06 8.61
N ILE A 116 2.92 2.31 9.07
CA ILE A 116 3.76 2.85 10.17
C ILE A 116 3.56 2.02 11.44
N ALA A 117 2.30 1.80 11.84
CA ALA A 117 1.97 1.01 13.03
C ALA A 117 2.50 -0.42 12.93
N TYR A 118 2.46 -1.01 11.74
CA TYR A 118 2.96 -2.36 11.49
C TYR A 118 4.48 -2.45 11.63
N LEU A 119 5.22 -1.58 10.95
CA LEU A 119 6.68 -1.62 10.87
C LEU A 119 7.36 -1.14 12.16
N LEU A 120 6.81 -0.13 12.82
CA LEU A 120 7.34 0.41 14.09
C LEU A 120 6.81 -0.31 15.33
N GLN A 121 6.04 -1.38 15.16
CA GLN A 121 5.52 -2.19 16.28
C GLN A 121 4.73 -1.37 17.31
N LEU A 122 3.94 -0.40 16.84
CA LEU A 122 3.16 0.46 17.74
C LEU A 122 2.18 -0.37 18.57
N LYS A 123 1.91 0.07 19.80
CA LYS A 123 1.03 -0.62 20.74
C LYS A 123 -0.36 -0.84 20.13
N ALA A 124 -0.92 -2.03 20.34
CA ALA A 124 -2.31 -2.30 19.99
C ALA A 124 -3.24 -1.32 20.73
N PRO A 125 -4.35 -0.88 20.10
CA PRO A 125 -4.93 -1.38 18.85
C PRO A 125 -4.62 -0.52 17.60
N MET A 126 -3.57 0.32 17.62
CA MET A 126 -3.31 1.33 16.56
C MET A 126 -3.39 0.78 15.14
N ARG A 127 -2.72 -0.35 14.87
CA ARG A 127 -2.75 -1.02 13.56
C ARG A 127 -4.18 -1.42 13.17
N SER A 128 -4.89 -2.11 14.06
CA SER A 128 -6.24 -2.61 13.79
C SER A 128 -7.23 -1.47 13.56
N VAL A 129 -7.14 -0.39 14.34
CA VAL A 129 -7.99 0.80 14.15
C VAL A 129 -7.70 1.45 12.80
N ALA A 130 -6.42 1.65 12.45
CA ALA A 130 -6.04 2.24 11.15
C ALA A 130 -6.53 1.38 9.97
N TYR A 131 -6.45 0.05 10.10
CA TYR A 131 -7.02 -0.89 9.13
C TYR A 131 -8.53 -0.67 8.96
N SER A 132 -9.30 -0.71 10.07
CA SER A 132 -10.75 -0.62 10.03
C SER A 132 -11.23 0.73 9.49
N VAL A 133 -10.61 1.84 9.92
CA VAL A 133 -10.93 3.18 9.41
C VAL A 133 -10.66 3.28 7.91
N ALA A 134 -9.55 2.69 7.44
CA ALA A 134 -9.25 2.66 6.01
C ALA A 134 -10.24 1.80 5.21
N GLN A 135 -10.93 0.83 5.81
CA GLN A 135 -11.94 0.05 5.08
C GLN A 135 -13.26 0.78 4.89
N LEU A 136 -13.61 1.74 5.76
CA LEU A 136 -14.91 2.42 5.70
C LEU A 136 -15.23 3.04 4.33
N PRO A 137 -14.29 3.69 3.62
CA PRO A 137 -14.56 4.24 2.29
C PRO A 137 -14.65 3.19 1.17
N CYS A 138 -14.34 1.92 1.44
CA CYS A 138 -14.38 0.83 0.47
C CYS A 138 -15.67 0.00 0.54
N PHE A 139 -16.50 0.20 1.57
CA PHE A 139 -17.83 -0.39 1.71
C PHE A 139 -18.90 0.62 1.29
#